data_AF-A0A4Y2NWK7-F1
#
_entry.id   AF-A0A4Y2NWK7-F1
#
_cell.length_a   1.000
_cell.length_b   1.000
_cell.length_c   1.000
_cell.angle_alpha   90.00
_cell.angle_beta   90.00
_cell.angle_gamma   90.00
#
_symmetry.space_group_name_H-M   'P 1'
#
loop_
_entity.id
_entity.type
_entity.pdbx_description
1 polymer ?
#
loop_
_entity_poly.entity_id
_entity_poly.type
_entity_poly.pdbx_seq_one_letter_code
_entity_poly.pdbx_strand_id
1 'polypeptide(L)'
;MLSNWAQSSNNANLASFAVSLEIAKKGEPFTDGEYVKDRFILASEELFRDFKNKAEIMKKIKDLPLSAKTVQDRTAKMSANVAHMQVEDIQLASALSLAIDESCDIKDTAHVTLFVRYMSSQGPKEELLGLLPLSRQTRGVDIPNAVQKCLEDNGIDVNKILSIATDGARSMSGIHRGVTSILQKKINHEIHSRKTFLNEKSIDHPESEEDKWLQKFNFMVDTTMKLSELNLKLQGKGNSAYALLEEVVCFEKITSFC
;
A
#
# COMPACT_ATOMS: atom_id res chain seq x y z
N MET A 1 -1.58 17.42 -0.78
CA MET A 1 -0.14 17.19 -0.96
C MET A 1 0.69 18.47 -1.16
N LEU A 2 0.28 19.42 -2.01
CA LEU A 2 1.05 20.68 -2.20
C LEU A 2 0.94 21.70 -1.05
N SER A 3 -0.07 21.59 -0.19
CA SER A 3 -0.34 22.54 0.91
C SER A 3 0.76 22.58 1.99
N ASN A 4 1.46 21.47 2.24
CA ASN A 4 2.50 21.41 3.27
C ASN A 4 3.82 22.07 2.83
N TRP A 5 3.98 22.35 1.54
CA TRP A 5 5.20 22.92 0.96
C TRP A 5 5.12 24.45 0.82
N ALA A 6 3.92 25.01 1.05
CA ALA A 6 3.62 26.44 1.01
C ALA A 6 4.32 27.25 2.13
N GLN A 7 5.07 26.62 3.02
CA GLN A 7 5.85 27.32 4.06
C GLN A 7 7.17 27.91 3.55
N SER A 8 7.59 27.63 2.30
CA SER A 8 8.72 28.35 1.68
C SER A 8 8.21 29.54 0.86
N SER A 9 8.67 30.75 1.17
CA SER A 9 8.27 32.03 0.57
C SER A 9 8.69 32.23 -0.91
N ASN A 10 9.08 31.16 -1.62
CA ASN A 10 9.56 31.26 -3.00
C ASN A 10 8.65 30.52 -3.98
N ASN A 11 7.83 31.29 -4.72
CA ASN A 11 6.93 30.78 -5.76
C ASN A 11 7.66 29.91 -6.82
N ALA A 12 8.93 30.18 -7.12
CA ALA A 12 9.70 29.36 -8.05
C ALA A 12 9.93 27.95 -7.50
N ASN A 13 10.19 27.82 -6.20
CA ASN A 13 10.32 26.50 -5.57
C ASN A 13 8.99 25.74 -5.65
N LEU A 14 7.86 26.36 -5.34
CA LEU A 14 6.55 25.70 -5.45
C LEU A 14 6.24 25.25 -6.87
N ALA A 15 6.41 26.13 -7.86
CA ALA A 15 6.20 25.80 -9.28
C ALA A 15 7.06 24.62 -9.72
N SER A 16 8.30 24.59 -9.25
CA SER A 16 9.24 23.55 -9.62
C SER A 16 8.97 22.19 -8.97
N PHE A 17 8.34 22.14 -7.78
CA PHE A 17 7.74 20.91 -7.23
C PHE A 17 6.58 20.43 -8.10
N ALA A 18 5.70 21.34 -8.52
CA ALA A 18 4.56 21.00 -9.36
C ALA A 18 5.01 20.38 -10.70
N VAL A 19 5.99 20.98 -11.39
CA VAL A 19 6.54 20.41 -12.63
C VAL A 19 7.21 19.06 -12.38
N SER A 20 8.02 18.94 -11.32
CA SER A 20 8.70 17.67 -10.99
C SER A 20 7.69 16.55 -10.70
N LEU A 21 6.56 16.87 -10.06
CA LEU A 21 5.49 15.91 -9.78
C LEU A 21 4.87 15.38 -11.07
N GLU A 22 4.61 16.25 -12.05
CA GLU A 22 4.02 15.85 -13.32
C GLU A 22 4.97 15.00 -14.17
N ILE A 23 6.27 15.30 -14.15
CA ILE A 23 7.32 14.44 -14.76
C ILE A 23 7.29 13.05 -14.10
N ALA A 24 7.32 12.99 -12.77
CA ALA A 24 7.37 11.73 -12.02
C ALA A 24 6.11 10.88 -12.24
N LYS A 25 4.91 11.48 -12.21
CA LYS A 25 3.64 10.77 -12.44
C LYS A 25 3.54 10.12 -13.82
N LYS A 26 4.16 10.73 -14.83
CA LYS A 26 4.17 10.21 -16.21
C LYS A 26 5.31 9.23 -16.46
N GLY A 27 6.22 9.04 -15.50
CA GLY A 27 7.40 8.20 -15.67
C GLY A 27 8.42 8.77 -16.65
N GLU A 28 8.43 10.09 -16.86
CA GLU A 28 9.32 10.75 -17.80
C GLU A 28 10.75 10.90 -17.22
N PRO A 29 11.79 11.01 -18.08
CA PRO A 29 13.16 11.21 -17.62
C PRO A 29 13.33 12.49 -16.79
N PHE A 30 14.20 12.48 -15.78
CA PHE A 30 14.46 13.68 -14.97
C PHE A 30 15.04 14.84 -15.79
N THR A 31 15.73 14.54 -16.90
CA THR A 31 16.24 15.52 -17.86
C THR A 31 15.14 16.35 -18.51
N ASP A 32 13.89 15.88 -18.49
CA ASP A 32 12.75 16.60 -19.06
C ASP A 32 12.45 17.90 -18.31
N GLY A 33 12.94 18.05 -17.08
CA GLY A 33 12.89 19.33 -16.38
C GLY A 33 13.59 20.45 -17.16
N GLU A 34 14.78 20.18 -17.71
CA GLU A 34 15.54 21.15 -18.52
C GLU A 34 14.86 21.37 -19.86
N TYR A 35 14.39 20.30 -20.50
CA TYR A 35 13.61 20.38 -21.74
C TYR A 35 12.38 21.29 -21.58
N VAL A 36 11.57 21.07 -20.54
CA VAL A 36 10.38 21.89 -20.25
C VAL A 36 10.76 23.34 -20.03
N LYS A 37 11.83 23.59 -19.27
CA LYS A 37 12.31 24.95 -19.00
C LYS A 37 12.75 25.67 -20.27
N ASP A 38 13.53 25.01 -21.13
CA ASP A 38 14.03 25.59 -22.38
C ASP A 38 12.90 25.91 -23.35
N ARG A 39 11.92 25.02 -23.47
CA ARG A 39 10.71 25.27 -24.29
C ARG A 39 9.87 26.41 -23.72
N PHE A 40 9.77 26.50 -22.38
CA PHE A 40 9.03 27.57 -21.75
C PHE A 40 9.70 28.93 -21.96
N ILE A 41 11.04 29.00 -21.87
CA ILE A 41 11.81 30.22 -22.20
C ILE A 41 11.56 30.61 -23.66
N LEU A 42 11.70 29.68 -24.60
CA LEU A 42 11.54 29.95 -26.02
C LEU A 42 10.14 30.47 -26.38
N ALA A 43 9.09 29.84 -25.86
CA ALA A 43 7.72 30.31 -26.10
C ALA A 43 7.45 31.67 -25.44
N SER A 44 8.00 31.89 -24.24
CA SER A 44 7.78 33.11 -23.46
C SER A 44 8.40 34.36 -24.08
N GLU A 45 9.48 34.20 -24.85
CA GLU A 45 10.07 35.32 -25.60
C GLU A 45 9.05 35.99 -26.53
N GLU A 46 8.15 35.19 -27.13
CA GLU A 46 7.12 35.67 -28.05
C GLU A 46 5.79 35.96 -27.37
N LEU A 47 5.34 35.12 -26.44
CA LEU A 47 4.09 35.34 -25.72
C LEU A 47 4.09 36.66 -24.94
N PHE A 48 5.25 37.09 -24.44
CA PHE A 48 5.39 38.30 -23.63
C PHE A 48 6.15 39.42 -24.33
N ARG A 49 6.29 39.36 -25.67
CA ARG A 49 7.08 40.32 -26.46
C ARG A 49 6.73 41.77 -26.13
N ASP A 50 5.45 42.09 -26.08
CA ASP A 50 4.93 43.45 -25.91
C ASP A 50 4.58 43.80 -24.45
N PHE A 51 4.90 42.91 -23.50
CA PHE A 51 4.59 43.11 -22.09
C PHE A 51 5.63 44.04 -21.44
N LYS A 52 5.16 45.06 -20.71
CA LYS A 52 6.04 46.01 -20.00
C LYS A 52 6.97 45.33 -18.98
N ASN A 53 6.53 44.21 -18.39
CA ASN A 53 7.27 43.43 -17.39
C ASN A 53 7.93 42.15 -17.96
N LYS A 54 8.21 42.13 -19.27
CA LYS A 54 8.83 40.97 -19.95
C LYS A 54 10.11 40.52 -19.24
N ALA A 55 10.99 41.46 -18.90
CA ALA A 55 12.28 41.15 -18.30
C ALA A 55 12.13 40.41 -16.95
N GLU A 56 11.19 40.84 -16.10
CA GLU A 56 10.90 40.21 -14.82
C GLU A 56 10.31 38.80 -15.00
N ILE A 57 9.38 38.61 -15.95
CA ILE A 57 8.80 37.31 -16.26
C ILE A 57 9.89 36.35 -16.74
N MET A 58 10.69 36.77 -17.72
CA MET A 58 11.76 35.95 -18.29
C MET A 58 12.80 35.57 -17.23
N LYS A 59 13.13 36.50 -16.33
CA LYS A 59 14.02 36.22 -15.19
C LYS A 59 13.42 35.13 -14.28
N LYS A 60 12.13 35.22 -13.93
CA LYS A 60 11.47 34.19 -13.09
C LYS A 60 11.47 32.80 -13.72
N ILE A 61 11.30 32.71 -15.04
CA ILE A 61 11.37 31.43 -15.76
C ILE A 61 12.81 30.90 -15.76
N LYS A 62 13.79 31.75 -16.01
CA LYS A 62 15.23 31.39 -15.97
C LYS A 62 15.69 30.96 -14.58
N ASP A 63 15.14 31.56 -13.53
CA ASP A 63 15.44 31.21 -12.13
C ASP A 63 14.69 29.94 -11.67
N LEU A 64 13.77 29.39 -12.47
CA LEU A 64 13.02 28.18 -12.13
C LEU A 64 13.98 26.96 -12.04
N PRO A 65 14.13 26.30 -10.88
CA PRO A 65 15.13 25.23 -10.75
C PRO A 65 14.53 23.93 -11.28
N LEU A 66 14.98 23.46 -12.44
CA LEU A 66 14.48 22.25 -13.10
C LEU A 66 15.61 21.38 -13.71
N SER A 67 16.84 21.48 -13.20
CA SER A 67 17.88 20.53 -13.62
C SER A 67 17.48 19.09 -13.29
N ALA A 68 18.02 18.11 -14.02
CA ALA A 68 17.75 16.69 -13.76
C ALA A 68 17.96 16.32 -12.28
N LYS A 69 19.05 16.83 -11.67
CA LYS A 69 19.33 16.63 -10.24
C LYS A 69 18.23 17.22 -9.35
N THR A 70 17.74 18.39 -9.69
CA THR A 70 16.66 19.04 -8.93
C THR A 70 15.36 18.24 -9.03
N VAL A 71 14.98 17.81 -10.24
CA VAL A 71 13.77 16.99 -10.44
C VAL A 71 13.87 15.68 -9.66
N GLN A 72 15.02 15.02 -9.70
CA GLN A 72 15.30 13.82 -8.89
C GLN A 72 15.13 14.10 -7.39
N ASP A 73 15.79 15.13 -6.86
CA ASP A 73 15.76 15.45 -5.43
C ASP A 73 14.34 15.79 -4.96
N ARG A 74 13.58 16.52 -5.78
CA ARG A 74 12.18 16.83 -5.47
C ARG A 74 11.30 15.60 -5.51
N THR A 75 11.49 14.74 -6.50
CA THR A 75 10.76 13.47 -6.60
C THR A 75 11.02 12.60 -5.38
N ALA A 76 12.29 12.47 -4.96
CA ALA A 76 12.66 11.75 -3.76
C ALA A 76 12.01 12.35 -2.49
N LYS A 77 12.03 13.68 -2.33
CA LYS A 77 11.38 14.34 -1.18
C LYS A 77 9.86 14.15 -1.18
N MET A 78 9.21 14.26 -2.34
CA MET A 78 7.77 14.01 -2.47
C MET A 78 7.43 12.55 -2.16
N SER A 79 8.20 11.60 -2.68
CA SER A 79 8.04 10.17 -2.40
C SER A 79 8.21 9.86 -0.91
N ALA A 80 9.24 10.42 -0.26
CA ALA A 80 9.46 10.25 1.17
C ALA A 80 8.30 10.82 2.01
N ASN A 81 7.76 11.98 1.62
CA ASN A 81 6.60 12.56 2.28
C ASN A 81 5.34 11.68 2.11
N VAL A 82 5.13 11.08 0.94
CA VAL A 82 4.02 10.13 0.72
C VAL A 82 4.19 8.89 1.59
N ALA A 83 5.39 8.29 1.61
CA ALA A 83 5.68 7.13 2.45
C ALA A 83 5.48 7.43 3.95
N HIS A 84 5.89 8.61 4.41
CA HIS A 84 5.68 9.03 5.79
C HIS A 84 4.18 9.13 6.15
N MET A 85 3.39 9.83 5.33
CA MET A 85 1.95 9.97 5.54
C MET A 85 1.24 8.60 5.51
N GLN A 86 1.67 7.70 4.63
CA GLN A 86 1.16 6.33 4.57
C GLN A 86 1.43 5.58 5.88
N VAL A 87 2.67 5.62 6.38
CA VAL A 87 3.04 4.94 7.64
C VAL A 87 2.28 5.52 8.82
N GLU A 88 2.14 6.85 8.90
CA GLU A 88 1.33 7.51 9.94
C GLU A 88 -0.14 7.04 9.91
N ASP A 89 -0.76 7.00 8.72
CA ASP A 89 -2.14 6.51 8.54
C ASP A 89 -2.28 5.06 9.02
N ILE A 90 -1.32 4.19 8.68
CA ILE A 90 -1.31 2.77 9.10
C ILE A 90 -1.10 2.64 10.61
N GLN A 91 -0.20 3.43 11.19
CA GLN A 91 0.05 3.42 12.64
C GLN A 91 -1.17 3.88 13.43
N LEU A 92 -1.96 4.83 12.90
CA LEU A 92 -3.19 5.31 13.52
C LEU A 92 -4.36 4.33 13.36
N ALA A 93 -4.35 3.48 12.34
CA ALA A 93 -5.40 2.50 12.13
C ALA A 93 -5.59 1.60 13.36
N SER A 94 -6.85 1.33 13.71
CA SER A 94 -7.18 0.44 14.84
C SER A 94 -6.99 -1.03 14.48
N ALA A 95 -7.04 -1.35 13.19
CA ALA A 95 -6.98 -2.71 12.67
C ALA A 95 -6.43 -2.70 11.24
N LEU A 96 -5.70 -3.75 10.87
CA LEU A 96 -5.06 -3.93 9.56
C LEU A 96 -5.12 -5.40 9.13
N SER A 97 -5.07 -5.63 7.83
CA SER A 97 -4.79 -6.95 7.25
C SER A 97 -3.56 -6.88 6.36
N LEU A 98 -2.81 -7.97 6.27
CA LEU A 98 -1.62 -8.07 5.43
C LEU A 98 -1.89 -9.01 4.26
N ALA A 99 -1.42 -8.66 3.07
CA ALA A 99 -1.28 -9.62 1.97
C ALA A 99 0.20 -9.75 1.63
N ILE A 100 0.65 -11.00 1.51
CA ILE A 100 2.06 -11.34 1.33
C ILE A 100 2.17 -12.20 0.09
N ASP A 101 2.87 -11.69 -0.90
CA ASP A 101 3.04 -12.32 -2.21
C ASP A 101 4.53 -12.53 -2.52
N GLU A 102 4.90 -13.74 -2.93
CA GLU A 102 6.28 -14.07 -3.30
C GLU A 102 6.45 -13.92 -4.82
N SER A 103 7.17 -12.88 -5.24
CA SER A 103 7.53 -12.70 -6.65
C SER A 103 8.92 -13.23 -6.93
N CYS A 104 9.06 -14.06 -7.96
CA CYS A 104 10.35 -14.48 -8.48
C CYS A 104 10.77 -13.57 -9.64
N ASP A 105 11.78 -12.72 -9.44
CA ASP A 105 12.34 -11.91 -10.53
C ASP A 105 13.15 -12.80 -11.48
N ILE A 106 13.20 -12.41 -12.75
CA ILE A 106 13.97 -13.01 -13.85
C ILE A 106 15.49 -13.00 -13.54
N LYS A 107 15.93 -12.24 -12.53
CA LYS A 107 17.33 -12.11 -12.08
C LYS A 107 17.62 -12.73 -10.70
N ASP A 108 17.17 -13.97 -10.46
CA ASP A 108 17.68 -14.85 -9.39
C ASP A 108 17.55 -14.28 -7.94
N THR A 109 16.73 -13.26 -7.73
CA THR A 109 16.44 -12.67 -6.42
C THR A 109 14.93 -12.68 -6.21
N ALA A 110 14.45 -13.52 -5.29
CA ALA A 110 13.05 -13.52 -4.89
C ALA A 110 12.75 -12.25 -4.09
N HIS A 111 11.62 -11.60 -4.35
CA HIS A 111 11.14 -10.46 -3.59
C HIS A 111 9.77 -10.79 -3.00
N VAL A 112 9.60 -10.48 -1.73
CA VAL A 112 8.30 -10.57 -1.06
C VAL A 112 7.64 -9.22 -1.11
N THR A 113 6.47 -9.17 -1.73
CA THR A 113 5.62 -7.99 -1.77
C THR A 113 4.68 -8.04 -0.57
N LEU A 114 4.74 -7.00 0.27
CA LEU A 114 3.91 -6.86 1.46
C LEU A 114 2.92 -5.72 1.25
N PHE A 115 1.64 -6.07 1.11
CA PHE A 115 0.54 -5.12 1.09
C PHE A 115 -0.13 -5.03 2.45
N VAL A 116 -0.64 -3.85 2.77
CA VAL A 116 -1.44 -3.60 3.97
C VAL A 116 -2.79 -3.03 3.57
N ARG A 117 -3.85 -3.56 4.17
CA ARG A 117 -5.22 -3.08 4.00
C ARG A 117 -5.76 -2.62 5.34
N TYR A 118 -6.24 -1.38 5.39
CA TYR A 118 -6.68 -0.75 6.63
C TYR A 118 -7.82 0.24 6.38
N MET A 119 -8.51 0.62 7.45
CA MET A 119 -9.55 1.65 7.39
C MET A 119 -8.96 3.02 7.70
N SER A 120 -9.03 3.92 6.72
CA SER A 120 -8.71 5.34 6.89
C SER A 120 -9.99 6.16 7.12
N SER A 121 -9.83 7.45 7.43
CA SER A 121 -10.95 8.39 7.51
C SER A 121 -11.73 8.54 6.19
N GLN A 122 -11.13 8.18 5.05
CA GLN A 122 -11.73 8.29 3.72
C GLN A 122 -12.33 6.97 3.20
N GLY A 123 -12.23 5.88 3.98
CA GLY A 123 -12.63 4.55 3.52
C GLY A 123 -11.50 3.51 3.60
N PRO A 124 -11.76 2.29 3.11
CA PRO A 124 -10.75 1.25 3.04
C PRO A 124 -9.64 1.65 2.08
N LYS A 125 -8.39 1.47 2.51
CA LYS A 125 -7.19 1.66 1.70
C LYS A 125 -6.42 0.36 1.61
N GLU A 126 -5.85 0.10 0.45
CA GLU A 126 -4.93 -1.01 0.19
C GLU A 126 -3.67 -0.42 -0.42
N GLU A 127 -2.53 -0.59 0.24
CA GLU A 127 -1.29 0.06 -0.15
C GLU A 127 -0.09 -0.89 0.00
N LEU A 128 0.93 -0.71 -0.84
CA LEU A 128 2.18 -1.44 -0.74
C LEU A 128 2.98 -0.91 0.46
N LEU A 129 3.24 -1.76 1.44
CA LEU A 129 4.07 -1.44 2.61
C LEU A 129 5.57 -1.68 2.31
N GLY A 130 5.91 -2.69 1.52
CA GLY A 130 7.30 -2.94 1.16
C GLY A 130 7.53 -4.02 0.11
N LEU A 131 8.65 -3.89 -0.60
CA LEU A 131 9.26 -4.94 -1.43
C LEU A 131 10.50 -5.44 -0.70
N LEU A 132 10.42 -6.65 -0.17
CA LEU A 132 11.41 -7.22 0.73
C LEU A 132 12.29 -8.21 -0.06
N PRO A 133 13.55 -7.87 -0.37
CA PRO A 133 14.43 -8.79 -1.06
C PRO A 133 14.75 -9.98 -0.16
N LEU A 134 14.62 -11.20 -0.69
CA LEU A 134 15.04 -12.42 -0.03
C LEU A 134 16.44 -12.82 -0.52
N SER A 135 17.28 -13.29 0.41
CA SER A 135 18.54 -13.92 0.05
C SER A 135 18.29 -15.29 -0.61
N ARG A 136 19.15 -15.72 -1.54
CA ARG A 136 19.03 -16.97 -2.35
C ARG A 136 18.79 -18.26 -1.58
N GLN A 137 19.01 -18.30 -0.26
CA GLN A 137 18.64 -19.43 0.59
C GLN A 137 17.29 -19.15 1.26
N THR A 138 16.18 -19.40 0.56
CA THR A 138 14.83 -19.21 1.12
C THR A 138 14.45 -20.40 2.01
N ARG A 139 14.86 -20.37 3.28
CA ARG A 139 14.27 -21.25 4.30
C ARG A 139 12.89 -20.69 4.63
N GLY A 140 11.95 -21.56 5.04
CA GLY A 140 10.59 -21.12 5.39
C GLY A 140 10.50 -20.04 6.48
N VAL A 141 11.58 -19.79 7.22
CA VAL A 141 11.67 -18.74 8.26
C VAL A 141 12.10 -17.36 7.75
N ASP A 142 12.66 -17.26 6.54
CA ASP A 142 13.25 -16.01 6.07
C ASP A 142 12.19 -14.97 5.68
N ILE A 143 11.07 -15.41 5.07
CA ILE A 143 9.92 -14.54 4.75
C ILE A 143 9.27 -13.95 6.01
N PRO A 144 8.86 -14.75 7.03
CA PRO A 144 8.26 -14.18 8.24
C PRO A 144 9.21 -13.21 8.97
N ASN A 145 10.53 -13.47 8.97
CA ASN A 145 11.50 -12.57 9.57
C ASN A 145 11.61 -11.25 8.80
N ALA A 146 11.60 -11.28 7.47
CA ALA A 146 11.61 -10.08 6.64
C ALA A 146 10.34 -9.24 6.87
N VAL A 147 9.18 -9.88 6.93
CA VAL A 147 7.90 -9.22 7.20
C VAL A 147 7.89 -8.61 8.60
N GLN A 148 8.32 -9.36 9.62
CA GLN A 148 8.40 -8.83 10.99
C GLN A 148 9.31 -7.61 11.06
N LYS A 149 10.52 -7.70 10.47
CA LYS A 149 11.44 -6.57 10.44
C LYS A 149 10.82 -5.36 9.75
N CYS A 150 10.11 -5.56 8.63
CA CYS A 150 9.42 -4.48 7.94
C CYS A 150 8.35 -3.81 8.83
N LEU A 151 7.57 -4.59 9.58
CA LEU A 151 6.59 -4.04 10.52
C LEU A 151 7.26 -3.26 11.65
N GLU A 152 8.35 -3.78 12.21
CA GLU A 152 9.15 -3.11 13.26
C GLU A 152 9.78 -1.80 12.76
N ASP A 153 10.42 -1.83 11.59
CA ASP A 153 11.05 -0.65 10.96
C ASP A 153 10.03 0.46 10.67
N ASN A 154 8.76 0.10 10.43
CA ASN A 154 7.65 1.04 10.23
C ASN A 154 6.85 1.34 11.51
N GLY A 155 7.25 0.83 12.68
CA GLY A 155 6.55 1.05 13.95
C GLY A 155 5.12 0.52 13.98
N ILE A 156 4.80 -0.51 13.19
CA ILE A 156 3.47 -1.10 13.11
C ILE A 156 3.30 -2.13 14.22
N ASP A 157 2.30 -1.92 15.08
CA ASP A 157 1.93 -2.86 16.13
C ASP A 157 1.32 -4.13 15.52
N VAL A 158 2.03 -5.25 15.66
CA VAL A 158 1.59 -6.57 15.17
C VAL A 158 0.26 -7.01 15.79
N ASN A 159 -0.10 -6.48 16.96
CA ASN A 159 -1.38 -6.78 17.60
C ASN A 159 -2.55 -6.09 16.92
N LYS A 160 -2.33 -5.24 15.92
CA LYS A 160 -3.42 -4.66 15.10
C LYS A 160 -3.76 -5.51 13.88
N ILE A 161 -2.97 -6.56 13.61
CA ILE A 161 -3.15 -7.43 12.44
C ILE A 161 -4.33 -8.38 12.69
N LEU A 162 -5.41 -8.19 11.94
CA LEU A 162 -6.60 -9.02 11.94
C LEU A 162 -6.44 -10.28 11.11
N SER A 163 -5.82 -10.16 9.93
CA SER A 163 -5.71 -11.26 8.98
C SER A 163 -4.44 -11.15 8.14
N ILE A 164 -3.99 -12.31 7.66
CA ILE A 164 -2.84 -12.45 6.77
C ILE A 164 -3.27 -13.32 5.60
N ALA A 165 -3.12 -12.76 4.41
CA ALA A 165 -3.49 -13.33 3.15
C ALA A 165 -2.22 -13.72 2.38
N THR A 166 -2.18 -14.92 1.82
CA THR A 166 -1.03 -15.43 1.05
C THR A 166 -1.53 -16.23 -0.16
N ASP A 167 -0.73 -16.33 -1.22
CA ASP A 167 -1.02 -17.10 -2.44
C ASP A 167 -1.10 -18.63 -2.25
N GLY A 168 -0.83 -19.12 -1.03
CA GLY A 168 -0.93 -20.53 -0.68
C GLY A 168 0.29 -21.36 -1.08
N ALA A 169 1.36 -20.75 -1.60
CA ALA A 169 2.62 -21.45 -1.87
C ALA A 169 3.13 -22.18 -0.62
N ARG A 170 3.82 -23.32 -0.78
CA ARG A 170 4.25 -24.16 0.38
C ARG A 170 5.13 -23.40 1.38
N SER A 171 5.88 -22.40 0.92
CA SER A 171 6.66 -21.46 1.75
C SER A 171 5.77 -20.57 2.63
N MET A 172 4.53 -20.33 2.23
CA MET A 172 3.57 -19.40 2.81
C MET A 172 2.51 -20.08 3.71
N SER A 173 2.05 -21.28 3.32
CA SER A 173 0.93 -22.01 3.94
C SER A 173 1.32 -23.17 4.87
N GLY A 174 2.61 -23.46 5.03
CA GLY A 174 3.07 -24.58 5.87
C GLY A 174 2.68 -24.46 7.34
N ILE A 175 2.05 -25.49 7.92
CA ILE A 175 1.50 -25.49 9.29
C ILE A 175 2.54 -25.21 10.40
N HIS A 176 3.80 -25.60 10.18
CA HIS A 176 4.88 -25.42 11.17
C HIS A 176 5.92 -24.37 10.79
N ARG A 177 6.04 -24.05 9.49
CA ARG A 177 7.11 -23.21 8.93
C ARG A 177 6.63 -22.17 7.94
N GLY A 178 5.34 -22.09 7.67
CA GLY A 178 4.74 -21.12 6.78
C GLY A 178 4.58 -19.77 7.46
N VAL A 179 4.64 -18.71 6.67
CA VAL A 179 4.52 -17.31 7.09
C VAL A 179 3.30 -17.08 7.98
N THR A 180 2.15 -17.59 7.55
CA THR A 180 0.88 -17.51 8.28
C THR A 180 1.03 -18.14 9.67
N SER A 181 1.52 -19.37 9.75
CA SER A 181 1.68 -20.08 11.03
C SER A 181 2.66 -19.41 12.00
N ILE A 182 3.72 -18.80 11.50
CA ILE A 182 4.75 -18.16 12.34
C ILE A 182 4.27 -16.79 12.83
N LEU A 183 3.64 -16.00 11.95
CA LEU A 183 3.09 -14.70 12.31
C LEU A 183 1.87 -14.84 13.22
N GLN A 184 0.97 -15.80 12.95
CA GLN A 184 -0.18 -16.10 13.81
C GLN A 184 0.21 -16.55 15.22
N LYS A 185 1.33 -17.26 15.39
CA LYS A 185 1.83 -17.63 16.74
C LYS A 185 2.40 -16.44 17.52
N LYS A 186 2.87 -15.40 16.82
CA LYS A 186 3.49 -14.21 17.41
C LYS A 186 2.48 -13.10 17.68
N ILE A 187 1.48 -12.97 16.82
CA ILE A 187 0.29 -12.17 17.09
C ILE A 187 -0.38 -12.87 18.27
N ASN A 188 -0.34 -12.28 19.47
CA ASN A 188 -0.78 -12.92 20.72
C ASN A 188 -2.31 -13.07 20.83
N HIS A 189 -2.97 -13.16 19.69
CA HIS A 189 -4.34 -13.57 19.56
C HIS A 189 -4.28 -14.99 19.01
N GLU A 190 -4.61 -15.98 19.86
CA GLU A 190 -5.49 -17.02 19.31
C GLU A 190 -6.56 -16.24 18.52
N ILE A 191 -6.85 -16.65 17.28
CA ILE A 191 -7.98 -16.12 16.52
C ILE A 191 -9.28 -16.61 17.21
N HIS A 192 -9.40 -16.31 18.51
CA HIS A 192 -10.39 -16.74 19.46
C HIS A 192 -11.42 -15.63 19.47
N SER A 193 -12.38 -15.80 18.56
CA SER A 193 -13.50 -14.90 18.38
C SER A 193 -13.06 -13.49 17.96
N ARG A 194 -13.19 -13.24 16.66
CA ARG A 194 -13.17 -11.94 15.97
C ARG A 194 -13.94 -10.83 16.70
N LYS A 195 -14.95 -11.19 17.50
CA LYS A 195 -15.71 -10.32 18.42
C LYS A 195 -14.90 -9.86 19.64
N THR A 196 -14.04 -10.72 20.19
CA THR A 196 -13.20 -10.42 21.35
C THR A 196 -12.20 -9.32 21.02
N PHE A 197 -11.57 -9.38 19.83
CA PHE A 197 -10.64 -8.35 19.38
C PHE A 197 -11.29 -6.97 19.26
N LEU A 198 -12.49 -6.91 18.66
CA LEU A 198 -13.23 -5.65 18.45
C LEU A 198 -13.68 -5.05 19.79
N ASN A 199 -14.14 -5.90 20.71
CA ASN A 199 -14.54 -5.53 22.06
C ASN A 199 -13.35 -5.08 22.92
N GLU A 200 -12.22 -5.79 22.88
CA GLU A 200 -10.99 -5.43 23.61
C GLU A 200 -10.39 -4.11 23.15
N LYS A 201 -10.45 -3.82 21.84
CA LYS A 201 -9.88 -2.61 21.25
C LYS A 201 -10.82 -1.41 21.27
N SER A 202 -12.03 -1.55 21.85
CA SER A 202 -13.05 -0.49 21.90
C SER A 202 -13.30 0.14 20.52
N ILE A 203 -13.27 -0.69 19.47
CA ILE A 203 -13.53 -0.23 18.10
C ILE A 203 -15.04 -0.07 17.99
N ASP A 204 -15.49 1.19 17.92
CA ASP A 204 -16.92 1.50 17.81
C ASP A 204 -17.42 1.04 16.43
N HIS A 205 -18.27 0.03 16.43
CA HIS A 205 -18.86 -0.56 15.24
C HIS A 205 -20.32 -0.94 15.55
N PRO A 206 -21.28 -0.70 14.63
CA PRO A 206 -22.64 -1.14 14.84
C PRO A 206 -22.69 -2.67 14.81
N GLU A 207 -23.19 -3.32 15.87
CA GLU A 207 -23.30 -4.79 15.95
C GLU A 207 -24.05 -5.41 14.76
N SER A 208 -24.97 -4.67 14.14
CA SER A 208 -25.72 -5.11 12.95
C SER A 208 -24.93 -5.01 11.63
N GLU A 209 -23.78 -4.34 11.62
CA GLU A 209 -22.90 -4.16 10.46
C GLU A 209 -21.50 -4.77 10.65
N GLU A 210 -21.24 -5.48 11.75
CA GLU A 210 -19.94 -6.10 12.06
C GLU A 210 -19.40 -6.92 10.88
N ASP A 211 -20.23 -7.79 10.29
CA ASP A 211 -19.84 -8.61 9.15
C ASP A 211 -19.51 -7.76 7.90
N LYS A 212 -20.22 -6.65 7.67
CA LYS A 212 -19.95 -5.73 6.56
C LYS A 212 -18.69 -4.89 6.80
N TRP A 213 -18.44 -4.52 8.05
CA TRP A 213 -17.25 -3.76 8.44
C TRP A 213 -15.99 -4.61 8.29
N LEU A 214 -16.05 -5.87 8.71
CA LEU A 214 -14.94 -6.82 8.59
C LEU A 214 -14.61 -7.18 7.15
N GLN A 215 -15.63 -7.26 6.27
CA GLN A 215 -15.42 -7.46 4.84
C GLN A 215 -14.53 -6.38 4.21
N LYS A 216 -14.48 -5.17 4.77
CA LYS A 216 -13.60 -4.10 4.28
C LYS A 216 -12.12 -4.43 4.43
N PHE A 217 -11.76 -5.41 5.25
CA PHE A 217 -10.37 -5.84 5.49
C PHE A 217 -9.96 -7.07 4.69
N ASN A 218 -10.90 -7.77 4.04
CA ASN A 218 -10.55 -8.93 3.20
C ASN A 218 -9.82 -8.48 1.92
N PHE A 219 -8.72 -9.13 1.59
CA PHE A 219 -8.11 -9.04 0.28
C PHE A 219 -8.83 -9.92 -0.73
N MET A 220 -8.64 -9.64 -2.02
CA MET A 220 -9.14 -10.50 -3.10
C MET A 220 -8.62 -11.94 -2.98
N VAL A 221 -7.36 -12.12 -2.53
CA VAL A 221 -6.80 -13.44 -2.32
C VAL A 221 -7.53 -14.21 -1.20
N ASP A 222 -8.02 -13.52 -0.17
CA ASP A 222 -8.88 -14.14 0.87
C ASP A 222 -10.18 -14.68 0.26
N THR A 223 -10.79 -13.93 -0.66
CA THR A 223 -11.99 -14.37 -1.38
C THR A 223 -11.70 -15.58 -2.26
N THR A 224 -10.58 -15.61 -2.98
CA THR A 224 -10.21 -16.77 -3.81
C THR A 224 -9.86 -18.02 -2.99
N MET A 225 -9.21 -17.84 -1.83
CA MET A 225 -8.93 -18.93 -0.90
C MET A 225 -10.23 -19.51 -0.34
N LYS A 226 -11.13 -18.66 0.15
CA LYS A 226 -12.45 -19.09 0.64
C LYS A 226 -13.31 -19.72 -0.45
N LEU A 227 -13.18 -19.27 -1.71
CA LEU A 227 -13.84 -19.90 -2.85
C LEU A 227 -13.28 -21.30 -3.10
N SER A 228 -11.96 -21.47 -2.98
CA SER A 228 -11.30 -22.77 -3.09
C SER A 228 -11.73 -23.71 -1.96
N GLU A 229 -11.78 -23.23 -0.72
CA GLU A 229 -12.30 -23.97 0.43
C GLU A 229 -13.76 -24.38 0.25
N LEU A 230 -14.63 -23.43 -0.17
CA LEU A 230 -16.02 -23.71 -0.49
C LEU A 230 -16.10 -24.79 -1.57
N ASN A 231 -15.36 -24.66 -2.66
CA ASN A 231 -15.36 -25.62 -3.76
C ASN A 231 -14.95 -27.02 -3.27
N LEU A 232 -13.93 -27.13 -2.41
CA LEU A 232 -13.54 -28.41 -1.80
C LEU A 232 -14.64 -29.00 -0.90
N LYS A 233 -15.28 -28.17 -0.07
CA LYS A 233 -16.41 -28.60 0.77
C LYS A 233 -17.61 -29.04 -0.06
N LEU A 234 -17.91 -28.33 -1.16
CA LEU A 234 -18.99 -28.68 -2.08
C LEU A 234 -18.72 -30.00 -2.84
N GLN A 235 -17.45 -30.34 -3.08
CA GLN A 235 -17.04 -31.59 -3.73
C GLN A 235 -17.00 -32.81 -2.79
N GLY A 236 -17.17 -32.63 -1.48
CA GLY A 236 -17.15 -33.70 -0.48
C GLY A 236 -18.33 -34.69 -0.62
N LYS A 237 -18.07 -35.99 -0.46
CA LYS A 237 -19.12 -37.03 -0.43
C LYS A 237 -19.74 -37.11 0.97
N GLY A 238 -21.08 -37.11 1.05
CA GLY A 238 -21.82 -37.30 2.30
C GLY A 238 -22.37 -36.03 2.96
N ASN A 239 -22.26 -34.87 2.33
CA ASN A 239 -22.82 -33.62 2.84
C ASN A 239 -24.33 -33.53 2.60
N SER A 240 -25.07 -33.06 3.61
CA SER A 240 -26.49 -32.76 3.43
C SER A 240 -26.67 -31.48 2.62
N ALA A 241 -27.76 -31.37 1.86
CA ALA A 241 -28.09 -30.15 1.11
C ALA A 241 -28.15 -28.90 2.02
N TYR A 242 -28.57 -29.09 3.28
CA TYR A 242 -28.60 -28.04 4.29
C TYR A 242 -27.19 -27.55 4.67
N ALA A 243 -26.24 -28.45 4.90
CA ALA A 243 -24.86 -28.07 5.22
C ALA A 243 -24.16 -27.37 4.03
N LEU A 244 -24.43 -27.81 2.80
CA LEU A 244 -23.93 -27.16 1.59
C LEU A 244 -24.51 -25.74 1.44
N LEU A 245 -25.80 -25.56 1.76
CA LEU A 245 -26.45 -24.25 1.73
C LEU A 245 -25.87 -23.31 2.79
N GLU A 246 -25.59 -23.78 4.00
CA GLU A 246 -24.94 -22.97 5.04
C GLU A 246 -23.54 -22.50 4.61
N GLU A 247 -22.75 -23.36 3.99
CA GLU A 247 -21.42 -23.02 3.47
C GLU A 247 -21.48 -21.98 2.34
N VAL A 248 -22.44 -22.12 1.40
CA VAL A 248 -22.65 -21.15 0.31
C VAL A 248 -23.13 -19.80 0.87
N VAL A 249 -24.09 -19.79 1.80
CA VAL A 249 -24.57 -18.56 2.44
C VAL A 249 -23.47 -17.88 3.25
N CYS A 250 -22.61 -18.66 3.92
CA CYS A 250 -21.45 -18.14 4.63
C CYS A 250 -20.45 -17.48 3.67
N PHE A 251 -20.19 -18.12 2.53
CA PHE A 251 -19.33 -17.56 1.48
C PHE A 251 -19.91 -16.30 0.82
N GLU A 252 -21.20 -16.29 0.45
CA GLU A 252 -21.87 -15.12 -0.14
C GLU A 252 -21.82 -13.90 0.79
N LYS A 253 -21.98 -14.11 2.10
CA LYS A 253 -21.81 -13.07 3.11
C LYS A 253 -20.40 -12.50 3.14
N ILE A 254 -19.38 -13.26 2.75
CA ILE A 254 -17.99 -12.81 2.75
C ILE A 254 -17.64 -12.04 1.47
N THR A 255 -18.25 -12.40 0.33
CA THR A 255 -17.90 -11.86 -1.00
C THR A 255 -18.72 -10.65 -1.44
N SER A 256 -19.79 -10.29 -0.72
CA SER A 256 -20.75 -9.27 -1.13
C SER A 256 -20.22 -7.83 -1.27
N PHE A 257 -18.96 -7.57 -0.94
CA PHE A 257 -18.33 -6.24 -0.97
C PHE A 257 -16.90 -6.20 -1.56
N CYS A 258 -16.49 -7.23 -2.32
CA CYS A 258 -15.32 -7.13 -3.20
C CYS A 258 -15.61 -6.23 -4.41
#